data_AF-A0A4Y8AF75-F1
#
_entry.id   AF-A0A4Y8AF75-F1
#
_cell.length_a   1.000
_cell.length_b   1.000
_cell.length_c   1.000
_cell.angle_alpha   90.00
_cell.angle_beta   90.00
_cell.angle_gamma   90.00
#
_symmetry.space_group_name_H-M   'P 1'
#
loop_
_entity.id
_entity.type
_entity.pdbx_description
1 polymer ?
#
loop_
_entity_poly.entity_id
_entity_poly.type
_entity_poly.pdbx_seq_one_letter_code
_entity_poly.pdbx_strand_id
1 'polypeptide(L)'
;MSKNFKPLHEQIANKLIAELQAETSPFQKPWTDSDAPAFTIPVNPTTNKNYRGMNSLWLSMQGHTDPRWMTLKQAGYAGYEVEKGAKATLINFVKRTNIEAMRDVDGNKILDEHGKTQTRTTEYEKPVITNAWVFNAEQIKGIPPLAEYLKEKQGEQTWSPIERAEQLISDSKAVIIHGGNEAYYNKASDQIRLPLKEQFENETKYYAVALHEIGHWTGHQTRLDRPMEGRFGSEAYAREELRAEIASLMLGSELKIGHNFGQHAAYVNNWIKILKDEPFELFRASADAQKIFDYVVDIGQKVELKEEKSKDQTLKKGDEIAYNNNVYKVLDKKGKTFTVEDMEGGKTKVSPNDGLFKSLVNAKNNPAEQQLIVQEEEVSHSIGR
;
A
#
# COMPACT_ATOMS: atom_id res chain seq x y z
N MET A 1 28.81 -18.00 -15.92
CA MET A 1 28.68 -16.58 -15.51
C MET A 1 30.07 -15.98 -15.45
N SER A 2 30.27 -14.74 -15.90
CA SER A 2 31.61 -14.13 -15.92
C SER A 2 32.19 -14.08 -14.49
N LYS A 3 33.51 -14.26 -14.35
CA LYS A 3 34.21 -14.24 -13.05
C LYS A 3 34.03 -12.94 -12.24
N ASN A 4 33.40 -11.91 -12.81
CA ASN A 4 33.20 -10.58 -12.21
C ASN A 4 31.72 -10.24 -11.92
N PHE A 5 30.77 -11.17 -12.09
CA PHE A 5 29.37 -10.88 -11.78
C PHE A 5 29.13 -10.94 -10.27
N LYS A 6 28.97 -9.77 -9.63
CA LYS A 6 28.63 -9.68 -8.21
C LYS A 6 27.21 -10.20 -7.96
N PRO A 7 26.95 -10.92 -6.85
CA PRO A 7 25.60 -11.24 -6.42
C PRO A 7 24.71 -9.99 -6.27
N LEU A 8 23.38 -10.13 -6.43
CA LEU A 8 22.47 -8.98 -6.39
C LEU A 8 22.58 -8.19 -5.07
N HIS A 9 22.65 -8.87 -3.93
CA HIS A 9 22.78 -8.21 -2.63
C HIS A 9 24.03 -7.34 -2.51
N GLU A 10 25.17 -7.78 -3.07
CA GLU A 10 26.36 -6.94 -3.16
C GLU A 10 26.20 -5.78 -4.15
N GLN A 11 25.55 -5.98 -5.30
CA GLN A 11 25.31 -4.91 -6.26
C GLN A 11 24.49 -3.77 -5.63
N ILE A 12 23.40 -4.13 -4.94
CA ILE A 12 22.49 -3.18 -4.28
C ILE A 12 23.22 -2.48 -3.14
N ALA A 13 23.86 -3.22 -2.24
CA ALA A 13 24.58 -2.64 -1.12
C ALA A 13 25.70 -1.69 -1.57
N ASN A 14 26.50 -2.09 -2.57
CA ASN A 14 27.57 -1.23 -3.11
C ASN A 14 27.01 0.07 -3.70
N LYS A 15 25.87 0.01 -4.41
CA LYS A 15 25.23 1.20 -4.96
C LYS A 15 24.69 2.11 -3.86
N LEU A 16 24.02 1.54 -2.85
CA LEU A 16 23.53 2.34 -1.72
C LEU A 16 24.67 2.98 -0.92
N ILE A 17 25.76 2.26 -0.68
CA ILE A 17 26.96 2.82 -0.04
C ILE A 17 27.50 4.00 -0.85
N ALA A 18 27.64 3.85 -2.17
CA ALA A 18 28.14 4.93 -3.02
C ALA A 18 27.23 6.16 -2.99
N GLU A 19 25.91 5.97 -3.01
CA GLU A 19 24.95 7.06 -2.95
C GLU A 19 24.91 7.74 -1.57
N LEU A 20 25.01 6.97 -0.48
CA LEU A 20 25.12 7.49 0.89
C LEU A 20 26.40 8.34 1.06
N GLN A 21 27.54 7.87 0.53
CA GLN A 21 28.81 8.59 0.58
C GLN A 21 28.81 9.86 -0.26
N ALA A 22 28.03 9.88 -1.36
CA ALA A 22 27.87 11.03 -2.24
C ALA A 22 26.71 11.95 -1.83
N GLU A 23 26.01 11.67 -0.72
CA GLU A 23 24.82 12.39 -0.27
C GLU A 23 23.69 12.46 -1.32
N THR A 24 23.60 11.43 -2.17
CA THR A 24 22.63 11.32 -3.27
C THR A 24 21.66 10.15 -3.09
N SER A 25 21.69 9.49 -1.93
CA SER A 25 20.81 8.37 -1.59
C SER A 25 19.33 8.75 -1.72
N PRO A 26 18.44 7.82 -2.11
CA PRO A 26 17.00 8.05 -2.06
C PRO A 26 16.50 8.53 -0.70
N PHE A 27 17.18 8.15 0.38
CA PHE A 27 16.87 8.68 1.70
C PHE A 27 17.20 10.18 1.78
N GLN A 28 18.33 10.61 1.23
CA GLN A 28 18.84 11.99 1.34
C GLN A 28 18.25 12.98 0.34
N LYS A 29 17.47 12.52 -0.66
CA LYS A 29 16.88 13.41 -1.66
C LYS A 29 15.69 14.16 -1.06
N PRO A 30 15.74 15.50 -0.94
CA PRO A 30 14.57 16.27 -0.52
C PRO A 30 13.47 16.12 -1.56
N TRP A 31 12.23 16.09 -1.09
CA TRP A 31 11.10 16.24 -2.00
C TRP A 31 11.13 17.64 -2.60
N THR A 32 11.01 17.74 -3.91
CA THR A 32 10.86 19.02 -4.60
C THR A 32 9.39 19.43 -4.58
N ASP A 33 9.10 20.71 -4.41
CA ASP A 33 7.72 21.26 -4.44
C ASP A 33 7.01 21.11 -5.80
N SER A 34 7.70 20.62 -6.83
CA SER A 34 7.03 20.10 -8.03
C SER A 34 6.41 18.76 -7.65
N ASP A 35 5.11 18.57 -7.85
CA ASP A 35 4.25 17.41 -7.50
C ASP A 35 4.75 15.97 -7.87
N ALA A 36 6.01 15.81 -8.24
CA ALA A 36 6.70 14.55 -8.50
C ALA A 36 7.39 13.99 -7.23
N PRO A 37 7.01 12.78 -6.77
CA PRO A 37 7.93 11.66 -6.72
C PRO A 37 9.43 11.78 -6.38
N ALA A 38 9.96 12.17 -5.21
CA ALA A 38 11.39 11.87 -4.93
C ALA A 38 11.65 10.35 -4.92
N PHE A 39 10.62 9.58 -4.56
CA PHE A 39 10.55 8.13 -4.68
C PHE A 39 9.16 7.76 -5.20
N THR A 40 9.08 7.18 -6.40
CA THR A 40 7.84 6.59 -6.93
C THR A 40 7.94 5.09 -6.76
N ILE A 41 6.95 4.46 -6.11
CA ILE A 41 6.93 3.01 -5.96
C ILE A 41 6.92 2.36 -7.36
N PRO A 42 7.95 1.58 -7.72
CA PRO A 42 8.02 0.94 -9.02
C PRO A 42 6.85 -0.03 -9.20
N VAL A 43 6.29 -0.09 -10.42
CA VAL A 43 5.11 -0.89 -10.75
C VAL A 43 5.38 -1.78 -11.95
N ASN A 44 4.81 -2.98 -11.96
CA ASN A 44 4.76 -3.79 -13.16
C ASN A 44 3.48 -3.47 -13.95
N PRO A 45 3.55 -2.78 -15.10
CA PRO A 45 2.36 -2.29 -15.80
C PRO A 45 1.50 -3.42 -16.39
N THR A 46 2.07 -4.61 -16.62
CA THR A 46 1.30 -5.76 -17.14
C THR A 46 0.43 -6.43 -16.08
N THR A 47 0.85 -6.37 -14.82
CA THR A 47 0.09 -6.96 -13.69
C THR A 47 -0.61 -5.91 -12.83
N ASN A 48 -0.26 -4.64 -13.05
CA ASN A 48 -0.65 -3.49 -12.24
C ASN A 48 -0.32 -3.64 -10.74
N LYS A 49 0.75 -4.39 -10.42
CA LYS A 49 1.20 -4.60 -9.04
C LYS A 49 2.49 -3.84 -8.78
N ASN A 50 2.55 -3.20 -7.62
CA ASN A 50 3.77 -2.58 -7.12
C ASN A 50 4.83 -3.64 -6.84
N TYR A 51 6.09 -3.32 -7.16
CA TYR A 51 7.23 -4.06 -6.65
C TYR A 51 7.31 -3.84 -5.13
N ARG A 52 7.83 -4.84 -4.41
CA ARG A 52 7.80 -4.89 -2.94
C ARG A 52 9.18 -5.06 -2.36
N GLY A 53 9.36 -4.60 -1.12
CA GLY A 53 10.58 -4.74 -0.33
C GLY A 53 11.80 -4.28 -1.12
N MET A 54 12.82 -5.15 -1.17
CA MET A 54 14.09 -4.83 -1.81
C MET A 54 13.97 -4.43 -3.28
N ASN A 55 13.07 -5.05 -4.05
CA ASN A 55 12.93 -4.71 -5.46
C ASN A 55 12.38 -3.30 -5.66
N SER A 56 11.51 -2.83 -4.77
CA SER A 56 10.97 -1.46 -4.83
C SER A 56 12.10 -0.46 -4.65
N LEU A 57 12.89 -0.61 -3.58
CA LEU A 57 14.05 0.23 -3.30
C LEU A 57 15.07 0.15 -4.44
N TRP A 58 15.45 -1.05 -4.84
CA TRP A 58 16.47 -1.26 -5.87
C TRP A 58 16.11 -0.63 -7.22
N LEU A 59 14.88 -0.81 -7.69
CA LEU A 59 14.44 -0.27 -8.97
C LEU A 59 14.33 1.26 -8.93
N SER A 60 13.91 1.84 -7.80
CA SER A 60 13.89 3.31 -7.63
C SER A 60 15.29 3.95 -7.72
N MET A 61 16.32 3.23 -7.28
CA MET A 61 17.70 3.70 -7.30
C MET A 61 18.31 3.68 -8.71
N GLN A 62 17.65 3.10 -9.72
CA GLN A 62 18.21 3.03 -11.07
C GLN A 62 18.19 4.36 -11.82
N GLY A 63 17.58 5.42 -11.25
CA GLY A 63 17.65 6.78 -11.80
C GLY A 63 16.71 7.04 -12.98
N HIS A 64 15.68 6.20 -13.15
CA HIS A 64 14.61 6.41 -14.12
C HIS A 64 13.45 7.20 -13.49
N THR A 65 12.80 8.02 -14.29
CA THR A 65 11.62 8.82 -13.90
C THR A 65 10.32 8.05 -14.08
N ASP A 66 10.25 7.16 -15.07
CA ASP A 66 9.09 6.28 -15.26
C ASP A 66 9.14 5.12 -14.26
N PRO A 67 8.12 4.93 -13.39
CA PRO A 67 8.13 3.87 -12.39
C PRO A 67 7.81 2.48 -12.96
N ARG A 68 7.52 2.36 -14.27
CA ARG A 68 7.07 1.10 -14.86
C ARG A 68 8.26 0.22 -15.24
N TRP A 69 8.26 -1.01 -14.74
CA TRP A 69 9.29 -2.02 -15.01
C TRP A 69 8.68 -3.35 -15.41
N MET A 70 9.15 -3.95 -16.50
CA MET A 70 8.69 -5.26 -16.95
C MET A 70 9.79 -6.09 -17.59
N THR A 71 9.59 -7.40 -17.68
CA THR A 71 10.54 -8.31 -18.35
C THR A 71 10.45 -8.16 -19.88
N LEU A 72 11.51 -8.56 -20.59
CA LEU A 72 11.51 -8.63 -22.07
C LEU A 72 10.32 -9.43 -22.62
N LYS A 73 9.97 -10.54 -21.95
CA LYS A 73 8.83 -11.38 -22.37
C LYS A 73 7.50 -10.63 -22.20
N GLN A 74 7.33 -9.91 -21.09
CA GLN A 74 6.14 -9.09 -20.85
C GLN A 74 6.00 -7.99 -21.90
N ALA A 75 7.09 -7.30 -22.23
CA ALA A 75 7.11 -6.29 -23.30
C ALA A 75 6.67 -6.90 -24.63
N GLY A 76 7.27 -8.02 -25.04
CA GLY A 76 6.91 -8.71 -26.28
C GLY A 76 5.45 -9.19 -26.32
N TYR A 77 4.92 -9.73 -25.22
CA TYR A 77 3.50 -10.12 -25.14
C TYR A 77 2.54 -8.91 -25.24
N ALA A 78 2.96 -7.75 -24.74
CA ALA A 78 2.19 -6.51 -24.84
C ALA A 78 2.37 -5.77 -26.18
N GLY A 79 3.17 -6.32 -27.12
CA GLY A 79 3.45 -5.69 -28.41
C GLY A 79 4.48 -4.57 -28.36
N TYR A 80 5.26 -4.47 -27.28
CA TYR A 80 6.31 -3.47 -27.11
C TYR A 80 7.70 -4.03 -27.44
N GLU A 81 8.62 -3.15 -27.83
CA GLU A 81 9.98 -3.53 -28.21
C GLU A 81 11.01 -2.91 -27.26
N VAL A 82 11.82 -3.73 -26.59
CA VAL A 82 12.95 -3.24 -25.80
C VAL A 82 14.04 -2.70 -26.74
N GLU A 83 14.56 -1.52 -26.45
CA GLU A 83 15.56 -0.88 -27.31
C GLU A 83 16.86 -1.69 -27.42
N LYS A 84 17.44 -1.69 -28.63
CA LYS A 84 18.73 -2.33 -28.87
C LYS A 84 19.81 -1.67 -28.02
N GLY A 85 20.46 -2.45 -27.16
CA GLY A 85 21.50 -1.97 -26.25
C GLY A 85 20.99 -1.52 -24.88
N ALA A 86 19.68 -1.58 -24.63
CA ALA A 86 19.11 -1.35 -23.30
C ALA A 86 19.72 -2.31 -22.27
N LYS A 87 19.95 -1.80 -21.05
CA LYS A 87 20.51 -2.56 -19.94
C LYS A 87 19.41 -2.98 -18.99
N ALA A 88 19.23 -4.29 -18.84
CA ALA A 88 18.29 -4.84 -17.89
C ALA A 88 18.79 -4.70 -16.45
N THR A 89 17.85 -4.56 -15.51
CA THR A 89 18.10 -4.60 -14.08
C THR A 89 17.69 -5.95 -13.51
N LEU A 90 18.59 -6.58 -12.74
CA LEU A 90 18.33 -7.85 -12.08
C LEU A 90 17.47 -7.63 -10.82
N ILE A 91 16.45 -8.46 -10.64
CA ILE A 91 15.62 -8.50 -9.43
C ILE A 91 15.50 -9.93 -8.89
N ASN A 92 15.22 -10.05 -7.59
CA ASN A 92 14.87 -11.32 -6.94
C ASN A 92 13.40 -11.35 -6.57
N PHE A 93 12.71 -12.46 -6.87
CA PHE A 93 11.35 -12.65 -6.41
C PHE A 93 11.13 -14.07 -5.92
N VAL A 94 10.20 -14.22 -4.99
CA VAL A 94 9.85 -15.52 -4.42
C VAL A 94 8.77 -16.15 -5.29
N LYS A 95 9.06 -17.33 -5.84
CA LYS A 95 8.12 -18.15 -6.60
C LYS A 95 7.57 -19.24 -5.69
N ARG A 96 6.26 -19.28 -5.51
CA ARG A 96 5.55 -20.34 -4.75
C ARG A 96 4.92 -21.39 -5.65
N THR A 97 4.76 -21.10 -6.93
CA THR A 97 4.14 -21.99 -7.89
C THR A 97 5.09 -22.26 -9.07
N ASN A 98 5.05 -23.47 -9.61
CA ASN A 98 5.61 -23.76 -10.92
C ASN A 98 4.49 -23.82 -11.95
N ILE A 99 4.78 -23.41 -13.19
CA ILE A 99 3.86 -23.58 -14.31
C ILE A 99 4.57 -24.53 -15.27
N GLU A 100 4.02 -25.72 -15.42
CA GLU A 100 4.60 -26.80 -16.22
C GLU A 100 3.71 -27.09 -17.43
N ALA A 101 4.32 -27.31 -18.60
CA ALA A 101 3.60 -27.79 -19.76
C ALA A 101 3.05 -29.19 -19.49
N MET A 102 1.75 -29.39 -19.69
CA MET A 102 1.14 -30.71 -19.62
C MET A 102 1.65 -31.55 -20.79
N ARG A 103 1.97 -32.81 -20.50
CA ARG A 103 2.48 -33.77 -21.49
C ARG A 103 1.58 -35.00 -21.53
N ASP A 104 1.39 -35.56 -22.71
CA ASP A 104 0.69 -36.83 -22.90
C ASP A 104 1.57 -38.00 -22.44
N VAL A 105 1.02 -39.22 -22.56
CA VAL A 105 1.71 -40.47 -22.19
C VAL A 105 3.01 -40.71 -22.97
N ASP A 106 3.13 -40.10 -24.15
CA ASP A 106 4.30 -40.20 -25.02
C ASP A 106 5.29 -39.04 -24.81
N GLY A 107 4.99 -38.13 -23.88
CA GLY A 107 5.84 -36.99 -23.52
C GLY A 107 5.67 -35.75 -24.41
N ASN A 108 4.73 -35.73 -25.36
CA ASN A 108 4.45 -34.58 -26.21
C ASN A 108 3.61 -33.54 -25.46
N LYS A 109 3.80 -32.26 -25.79
CA LYS A 109 3.03 -31.17 -25.16
C LYS A 109 1.56 -31.27 -25.56
N ILE A 110 0.67 -31.28 -24.57
CA ILE A 110 -0.77 -31.20 -24.80
C ILE A 110 -1.10 -29.76 -25.23
N LEU A 111 -1.81 -29.61 -26.33
CA LEU A 111 -2.28 -28.31 -26.83
C LEU A 111 -3.76 -28.12 -26.46
N ASP A 112 -4.19 -26.87 -26.30
CA ASP A 112 -5.59 -26.47 -26.18
C ASP A 112 -6.24 -26.32 -27.56
N GLU A 113 -7.52 -26.00 -27.57
CA GLU A 113 -8.36 -25.80 -28.76
C GLU A 113 -7.85 -24.69 -29.70
N HIS A 114 -6.92 -23.85 -29.21
CA HIS A 114 -6.29 -22.77 -29.94
C HIS A 114 -4.82 -23.06 -30.31
N GLY A 115 -4.38 -24.31 -30.14
CA GLY A 115 -3.01 -24.74 -30.48
C GLY A 115 -1.95 -24.26 -29.48
N LYS A 116 -2.34 -23.77 -28.30
CA LYS A 116 -1.42 -23.29 -27.26
C LYS A 116 -1.19 -24.41 -26.24
N THR A 117 0.04 -24.56 -25.75
CA THR A 117 0.37 -25.61 -24.78
C THR A 117 -0.44 -25.45 -23.49
N GLN A 118 -1.20 -26.48 -23.12
CA GLN A 118 -1.86 -26.55 -21.82
C GLN A 118 -0.81 -26.62 -20.72
N THR A 119 -1.05 -25.89 -19.63
CA THR A 119 -0.12 -25.82 -18.51
C THR A 119 -0.81 -26.20 -17.21
N ARG A 120 -0.12 -26.93 -16.35
CA ARG A 120 -0.54 -27.19 -14.97
C ARG A 120 0.28 -26.31 -14.03
N THR A 121 -0.41 -25.63 -13.12
CA THR A 121 0.22 -24.92 -12.02
C THR A 121 0.37 -25.89 -10.84
N THR A 122 1.60 -26.09 -10.37
CA THR A 122 1.91 -26.86 -9.16
C THR A 122 2.47 -25.94 -8.10
N GLU A 123 2.18 -26.19 -6.82
CA GLU A 123 2.82 -25.45 -5.73
C GLU A 123 4.18 -26.08 -5.41
N TYR A 124 5.18 -25.24 -5.13
CA TYR A 124 6.44 -25.73 -4.59
C TYR A 124 6.25 -26.04 -3.10
N GLU A 125 6.83 -27.16 -2.65
CA GLU A 125 6.87 -27.51 -1.21
C GLU A 125 7.53 -26.42 -0.36
N LYS A 126 8.47 -25.66 -0.95
CA LYS A 126 9.14 -24.53 -0.31
C LYS A 126 9.23 -23.35 -1.27
N PRO A 127 9.11 -22.10 -0.80
CA PRO A 127 9.29 -20.92 -1.66
C PRO A 127 10.69 -20.90 -2.28
N VAL A 128 10.76 -20.66 -3.59
CA VAL A 128 12.02 -20.62 -4.35
C VAL A 128 12.37 -19.18 -4.71
N ILE A 129 13.58 -18.73 -4.37
CA ILE A 129 14.09 -17.44 -4.81
C ILE A 129 14.49 -17.57 -6.29
N THR A 130 13.87 -16.77 -7.14
CA THR A 130 14.11 -16.72 -8.58
C THR A 130 14.63 -15.35 -9.00
N ASN A 131 15.38 -15.32 -10.08
CA ASN A 131 15.90 -14.10 -10.72
C ASN A 131 15.04 -13.71 -11.91
N ALA A 132 14.81 -12.42 -12.11
CA ALA A 132 14.29 -11.88 -13.37
C ALA A 132 15.09 -10.65 -13.79
N TRP A 133 15.15 -10.44 -15.10
CA TRP A 133 15.71 -9.25 -15.71
C TRP A 133 14.56 -8.38 -16.19
N VAL A 134 14.48 -7.17 -15.65
CA VAL A 134 13.44 -6.19 -15.99
C VAL A 134 14.06 -4.96 -16.67
N PHE A 135 13.29 -4.34 -17.54
CA PHE A 135 13.63 -3.12 -18.24
C PHE A 135 12.67 -2.03 -17.79
N ASN A 136 13.18 -0.81 -17.66
CA ASN A 136 12.37 0.36 -17.39
C ASN A 136 11.58 0.74 -18.65
N ALA A 137 10.39 1.31 -18.49
CA ALA A 137 9.58 1.80 -19.59
C ALA A 137 10.29 2.81 -20.50
N GLU A 138 11.21 3.63 -19.97
CA GLU A 138 12.05 4.55 -20.77
C GLU A 138 12.97 3.82 -21.76
N GLN A 139 13.17 2.50 -21.59
CA GLN A 139 13.96 1.65 -22.47
C GLN A 139 13.11 0.81 -23.43
N ILE A 140 11.80 1.08 -23.52
CA ILE A 140 10.83 0.26 -24.25
C ILE A 140 10.07 1.13 -25.24
N LYS A 141 10.16 0.79 -26.53
CA LYS A 141 9.40 1.43 -27.61
C LYS A 141 7.98 0.88 -27.70
N GLY A 142 7.05 1.79 -28.00
CA GLY A 142 5.64 1.47 -28.17
C GLY A 142 4.83 1.41 -26.87
N ILE A 143 5.45 1.60 -25.70
CA ILE A 143 4.73 1.73 -24.45
C ILE A 143 3.97 3.07 -24.40
N PRO A 144 2.70 3.11 -23.94
CA PRO A 144 1.97 4.37 -23.78
C PRO A 144 2.70 5.36 -22.87
N PRO A 145 2.60 6.67 -23.11
CA PRO A 145 3.13 7.70 -22.21
C PRO A 145 2.71 7.50 -20.75
N LEU A 146 3.58 7.83 -19.81
CA LEU A 146 3.29 7.68 -18.38
C LEU A 146 2.03 8.43 -17.96
N ALA A 147 1.78 9.63 -18.52
CA ALA A 147 0.60 10.43 -18.22
C ALA A 147 -0.71 9.70 -18.57
N GLU A 148 -0.75 8.95 -19.67
CA GLU A 148 -1.92 8.15 -20.06
C GLU A 148 -2.14 7.00 -19.08
N TYR A 149 -1.08 6.29 -18.73
CA TYR A 149 -1.12 5.25 -17.70
C TYR A 149 -1.61 5.79 -16.35
N LEU A 150 -1.11 6.96 -15.92
CA LEU A 150 -1.53 7.58 -14.67
C LEU A 150 -2.99 8.03 -14.72
N LYS A 151 -3.46 8.56 -15.84
CA LYS A 151 -4.87 8.95 -16.02
C LYS A 151 -5.81 7.76 -15.90
N GLU A 152 -5.45 6.62 -16.47
CA GLU A 152 -6.22 5.37 -16.31
C GLU A 152 -6.22 4.85 -14.88
N LYS A 153 -5.13 5.07 -14.12
CA LYS A 153 -4.94 4.51 -12.78
C LYS A 153 -5.46 5.36 -11.65
N GLN A 154 -5.36 6.68 -11.77
CA GLN A 154 -5.66 7.56 -10.66
C GLN A 154 -7.15 7.58 -10.33
N GLY A 155 -8.05 7.30 -11.29
CA GLY A 155 -9.44 7.71 -11.12
C GLY A 155 -9.51 9.18 -10.65
N GLU A 156 -10.63 9.64 -10.12
CA GLU A 156 -10.60 10.87 -9.33
C GLU A 156 -10.05 10.54 -7.95
N GLN A 157 -8.74 10.65 -7.76
CA GLN A 157 -8.14 10.55 -6.42
C GLN A 157 -8.58 11.78 -5.60
N THR A 158 -9.54 11.59 -4.69
CA THR A 158 -10.24 12.69 -3.98
C THR A 158 -9.63 13.09 -2.63
N TRP A 159 -8.57 12.41 -2.17
CA TRP A 159 -8.02 12.63 -0.82
C TRP A 159 -6.78 13.54 -0.80
N SER A 160 -6.70 14.41 0.20
CA SER A 160 -5.50 15.20 0.49
C SER A 160 -4.40 14.32 1.10
N PRO A 161 -3.12 14.44 0.64
CA PRO A 161 -1.98 13.75 1.26
C PRO A 161 -1.92 13.88 2.78
N ILE A 162 -2.14 15.10 3.27
CA ILE A 162 -2.07 15.43 4.69
C ILE A 162 -3.20 14.74 5.48
N GLU A 163 -4.44 14.84 5.00
CA GLU A 163 -5.60 14.20 5.63
C GLU A 163 -5.41 12.68 5.68
N ARG A 164 -4.86 12.08 4.62
CA ARG A 164 -4.58 10.65 4.58
C ARG A 164 -3.53 10.25 5.61
N ALA A 165 -2.46 11.03 5.75
CA ALA A 165 -1.43 10.80 6.76
C ALA A 165 -1.97 10.95 8.19
N GLU A 166 -2.77 11.99 8.45
CA GLU A 166 -3.47 12.20 9.72
C GLU A 166 -4.36 11.01 10.08
N GLN A 167 -5.17 10.56 9.12
CA GLN A 167 -6.09 9.44 9.30
C GLN A 167 -5.32 8.16 9.65
N LEU A 168 -4.27 7.85 8.89
CA LEU A 168 -3.45 6.66 9.13
C LEU A 168 -2.75 6.68 10.48
N ILE A 169 -2.23 7.84 10.91
CA ILE A 169 -1.66 8.01 12.26
C ILE A 169 -2.75 7.84 13.32
N SER A 170 -3.94 8.43 13.13
CA SER A 170 -5.07 8.27 14.06
C SER A 170 -5.53 6.81 14.15
N ASP A 171 -5.55 6.09 13.04
CA ASP A 171 -5.98 4.70 12.95
C ASP A 171 -4.98 3.74 13.60
N SER A 172 -3.69 4.09 13.60
CA SER A 172 -2.65 3.35 14.31
C SER A 172 -2.93 3.21 15.81
N LYS A 173 -3.69 4.16 16.40
CA LYS A 173 -3.90 4.31 17.85
C LYS A 173 -2.59 4.41 18.66
N ALA A 174 -1.47 4.77 18.01
CA ALA A 174 -0.24 5.09 18.70
C ALA A 174 -0.47 6.29 19.64
N VAL A 175 0.05 6.20 20.86
CA VAL A 175 -0.02 7.30 21.82
C VAL A 175 1.08 8.31 21.46
N ILE A 176 0.68 9.41 20.83
CA ILE A 176 1.57 10.50 20.44
C ILE A 176 1.43 11.64 21.45
N ILE A 177 2.55 12.06 22.03
CA ILE A 177 2.60 13.18 22.98
C ILE A 177 3.52 14.26 22.43
N HIS A 178 2.97 15.46 22.28
CA HIS A 178 3.73 16.60 21.78
C HIS A 178 4.48 17.34 22.89
N GLY A 179 5.69 17.81 22.59
CA GLY A 179 6.50 18.67 23.44
C GLY A 179 8.00 18.44 23.28
N GLY A 180 8.81 19.40 23.74
CA GLY A 180 10.27 19.35 23.58
C GLY A 180 10.71 19.66 22.14
N ASN A 181 11.95 19.28 21.81
CA ASN A 181 12.58 19.57 20.52
C ASN A 181 13.03 18.30 19.77
N GLU A 182 12.70 17.12 20.29
CA GLU A 182 13.15 15.84 19.75
C GLU A 182 11.96 14.94 19.41
N ALA A 183 12.08 14.21 18.31
CA ALA A 183 11.17 13.15 17.93
C ALA A 183 11.81 11.79 18.27
N TYR A 184 11.04 10.90 18.89
CA TYR A 184 11.48 9.52 19.16
C TYR A 184 10.31 8.63 19.62
N TYR A 185 10.43 7.34 19.33
CA TYR A 185 9.63 6.29 19.94
C TYR A 185 10.28 5.77 21.24
N ASN A 186 9.54 5.81 22.34
CA ASN A 186 9.93 5.21 23.61
C ASN A 186 9.30 3.82 23.77
N LYS A 187 10.14 2.80 23.60
CA LYS A 187 9.75 1.38 23.74
C LYS A 187 9.23 1.01 25.14
N ALA A 188 9.76 1.62 26.21
CA ALA A 188 9.40 1.25 27.58
C ALA A 188 7.99 1.73 27.96
N SER A 189 7.61 2.93 27.52
CA SER A 189 6.27 3.48 27.76
C SER A 189 5.28 3.24 26.62
N ASP A 190 5.73 2.61 25.53
CA ASP A 190 5.01 2.45 24.27
C ASP A 190 4.38 3.74 23.73
N GLN A 191 5.17 4.82 23.67
CA GLN A 191 4.72 6.16 23.31
C GLN A 191 5.64 6.80 22.29
N ILE A 192 5.07 7.59 21.39
CA ILE A 192 5.81 8.45 20.46
C ILE A 192 5.86 9.86 21.05
N ARG A 193 7.03 10.47 21.03
CA ARG A 193 7.25 11.89 21.33
C ARG A 193 7.52 12.63 20.03
N LEU A 194 6.85 13.77 19.85
CA LEU A 194 7.08 14.66 18.73
C LEU A 194 7.18 16.11 19.23
N PRO A 195 7.97 16.98 18.59
CA PRO A 195 7.83 18.42 18.76
C PRO A 195 6.42 18.88 18.35
N LEU A 196 6.02 20.07 18.79
CA LEU A 196 4.76 20.69 18.36
C LEU A 196 4.76 20.87 16.83
N LYS A 197 3.58 20.74 16.19
CA LYS A 197 3.45 20.84 14.73
C LYS A 197 4.02 22.16 14.21
N GLU A 198 3.83 23.25 14.94
CA GLU A 198 4.27 24.60 14.62
C GLU A 198 5.80 24.77 14.67
N GLN A 199 6.53 23.81 15.25
CA GLN A 199 8.00 23.80 15.26
C GLN A 199 8.58 23.23 13.95
N PHE A 200 7.76 22.63 13.09
CA PHE A 200 8.17 22.14 11.78
C PHE A 200 7.95 23.22 10.72
N GLU A 201 8.79 23.24 9.70
CA GLU A 201 8.69 24.21 8.60
C GLU A 201 7.37 24.10 7.83
N ASN A 202 6.85 22.89 7.70
CA ASN A 202 5.54 22.61 7.12
C ASN A 202 4.98 21.27 7.63
N GLU A 203 3.69 21.04 7.37
CA GLU A 203 2.99 19.84 7.81
C GLU A 203 3.59 18.55 7.23
N THR A 204 4.04 18.60 5.98
CA THR A 204 4.68 17.49 5.29
C THR A 204 5.91 16.98 6.05
N LYS A 205 6.77 17.89 6.56
CA LYS A 205 7.93 17.51 7.39
C LYS A 205 7.51 16.91 8.73
N TYR A 206 6.45 17.44 9.35
CA TYR A 206 5.90 16.86 10.57
C TYR A 206 5.44 15.42 10.33
N TYR A 207 4.65 15.18 9.27
CA TYR A 207 4.13 13.84 8.96
C TYR A 207 5.22 12.87 8.52
N ALA A 208 6.24 13.33 7.79
CA ALA A 208 7.38 12.50 7.46
C ALA A 208 8.11 11.97 8.71
N VAL A 209 8.34 12.84 9.71
CA VAL A 209 8.93 12.44 11.01
C VAL A 209 7.98 11.54 11.80
N ALA A 210 6.69 11.87 11.85
CA ALA A 210 5.71 11.03 12.54
C ALA A 210 5.62 9.62 11.94
N LEU A 211 5.69 9.47 10.61
CA LEU A 211 5.69 8.17 9.93
C LEU A 211 6.95 7.36 10.23
N HIS A 212 8.10 8.00 10.35
CA HIS A 212 9.33 7.37 10.83
C HIS A 212 9.16 6.80 12.25
N GLU A 213 8.64 7.60 13.18
CA GLU A 213 8.40 7.15 14.55
C GLU A 213 7.31 6.06 14.65
N ILE A 214 6.29 6.13 13.80
CA ILE A 214 5.31 5.04 13.65
C ILE A 214 6.00 3.76 13.17
N GLY A 215 6.97 3.88 12.27
CA GLY A 215 7.84 2.78 11.84
C GLY A 215 8.47 2.07 13.03
N HIS A 216 9.13 2.81 13.91
CA HIS A 216 9.67 2.28 15.17
C HIS A 216 8.60 1.71 16.10
N TRP A 217 7.49 2.43 16.28
CA TRP A 217 6.38 1.98 17.11
C TRP A 217 5.92 0.59 16.68
N THR A 218 5.79 0.26 15.40
CA THR A 218 5.38 -1.09 14.99
C THR A 218 6.30 -2.22 15.50
N GLY A 219 7.53 -1.94 15.93
CA GLY A 219 8.50 -2.92 16.40
C GLY A 219 8.27 -3.47 17.82
N HIS A 220 7.32 -2.93 18.58
CA HIS A 220 7.00 -3.43 19.92
C HIS A 220 6.51 -4.89 19.93
N GLN A 221 6.68 -5.56 21.08
CA GLN A 221 6.38 -6.98 21.30
C GLN A 221 4.91 -7.37 21.02
N THR A 222 3.97 -6.41 21.11
CA THR A 222 2.54 -6.66 20.83
C THR A 222 2.17 -6.46 19.35
N ARG A 223 3.15 -6.15 18.49
CA ARG A 223 2.95 -5.79 17.08
C ARG A 223 3.81 -6.66 16.16
N LEU A 224 4.89 -6.11 15.60
CA LEU A 224 5.80 -6.85 14.73
C LEU A 224 6.98 -7.48 15.49
N ASP A 225 7.08 -7.24 16.81
CA ASP A 225 8.05 -7.87 17.72
C ASP A 225 9.47 -7.92 17.14
N ARG A 226 9.95 -6.75 16.71
CA ARG A 226 11.30 -6.63 16.17
C ARG A 226 12.30 -6.49 17.32
N PRO A 227 13.51 -7.06 17.17
CA PRO A 227 14.59 -6.89 18.15
C PRO A 227 15.13 -5.45 18.10
N MET A 228 14.41 -4.52 18.71
CA MET A 228 14.82 -3.13 18.91
C MET A 228 15.74 -3.06 20.14
N GLU A 229 17.00 -3.42 19.93
CA GLU A 229 18.04 -3.50 20.95
C GLU A 229 19.20 -2.55 20.65
N GLY A 230 20.06 -2.33 21.65
CA GLY A 230 21.25 -1.50 21.53
C GLY A 230 21.03 -0.07 22.00
N ARG A 231 22.14 0.61 22.27
CA ARG A 231 22.14 2.04 22.64
C ARG A 231 22.26 2.89 21.37
N PHE A 232 21.84 4.14 21.47
CA PHE A 232 22.05 5.14 20.42
C PHE A 232 23.50 5.08 19.90
N GLY A 233 23.66 5.06 18.56
CA GLY A 233 24.96 4.96 17.90
C GLY A 233 25.56 3.55 17.79
N SER A 234 24.93 2.52 18.34
CA SER A 234 25.36 1.12 18.13
C SER A 234 24.92 0.57 16.77
N GLU A 235 25.56 -0.53 16.31
CA GLU A 235 25.14 -1.21 15.07
C GLU A 235 23.74 -1.81 15.17
N ALA A 236 23.36 -2.37 16.32
CA ALA A 236 22.02 -2.92 16.53
C ALA A 236 20.96 -1.82 16.40
N TYR A 237 21.20 -0.66 17.00
CA TYR A 237 20.36 0.53 16.85
C TYR A 237 20.29 0.97 15.38
N ALA A 238 21.44 1.08 14.70
CA ALA A 238 21.49 1.48 13.29
C ALA A 238 20.73 0.51 12.36
N ARG A 239 20.65 -0.78 12.68
CA ARG A 239 19.85 -1.75 11.91
C ARG A 239 18.35 -1.48 12.02
N GLU A 240 17.86 -1.10 13.20
CA GLU A 240 16.45 -0.71 13.37
C GLU A 240 16.15 0.63 12.69
N GLU A 241 17.06 1.62 12.78
CA GLU A 241 16.97 2.87 12.01
C GLU A 241 16.86 2.59 10.51
N LEU A 242 17.70 1.70 9.96
CA LEU A 242 17.63 1.34 8.53
C LEU A 242 16.25 0.77 8.13
N ARG A 243 15.59 0.02 9.02
CA ARG A 243 14.24 -0.53 8.79
C ARG A 243 13.20 0.57 8.82
N ALA A 244 13.22 1.42 9.85
CA ALA A 244 12.28 2.53 10.00
C ALA A 244 12.42 3.54 8.85
N GLU A 245 13.64 3.80 8.39
CA GLU A 245 13.91 4.74 7.30
C GLU A 245 13.46 4.23 5.94
N ILE A 246 13.69 2.95 5.63
CA ILE A 246 13.13 2.36 4.41
C ILE A 246 11.59 2.34 4.47
N ALA A 247 11.02 2.07 5.64
CA ALA A 247 9.56 2.03 5.80
C ALA A 247 8.93 3.41 5.68
N SER A 248 9.53 4.44 6.29
CA SER A 248 9.06 5.82 6.23
C SER A 248 9.17 6.37 4.80
N LEU A 249 10.21 5.99 4.04
CA LEU A 249 10.32 6.30 2.62
C LEU A 249 9.18 5.67 1.81
N MET A 250 8.85 4.40 2.05
CA MET A 250 7.74 3.71 1.38
C MET A 250 6.38 4.35 1.73
N LEU A 251 6.13 4.61 3.02
CA LEU A 251 4.89 5.23 3.50
C LEU A 251 4.74 6.66 2.98
N GLY A 252 5.80 7.45 3.04
CA GLY A 252 5.83 8.82 2.54
C GLY A 252 5.54 8.92 1.05
N SER A 253 6.04 7.97 0.26
CA SER A 253 5.74 7.85 -1.17
C SER A 253 4.28 7.49 -1.44
N GLU A 254 3.77 6.46 -0.76
CA GLU A 254 2.36 6.03 -0.88
C GLU A 254 1.39 7.16 -0.55
N LEU A 255 1.70 7.94 0.49
CA LEU A 255 0.87 9.03 0.98
C LEU A 255 1.11 10.36 0.23
N LYS A 256 2.12 10.44 -0.64
CA LYS A 256 2.58 11.69 -1.28
C LYS A 256 2.97 12.78 -0.26
N ILE A 257 3.48 12.37 0.90
CA ILE A 257 4.08 13.22 1.94
C ILE A 257 5.59 13.37 1.71
N GLY A 258 6.20 12.51 0.92
CA GLY A 258 7.66 12.50 0.80
C GLY A 258 8.33 12.01 2.07
N HIS A 259 9.62 12.29 2.22
CA HIS A 259 10.46 11.70 3.26
C HIS A 259 11.36 12.78 3.87
N ASN A 260 11.61 12.67 5.17
CA ASN A 260 12.51 13.56 5.89
C ASN A 260 13.61 12.71 6.51
N PHE A 261 14.80 12.83 5.95
CA PHE A 261 15.98 12.10 6.37
C PHE A 261 16.70 12.73 7.56
N GLY A 262 16.22 13.84 8.11
CA GLY A 262 16.76 14.49 9.29
C GLY A 262 18.27 14.82 9.23
N GLN A 263 18.86 15.16 10.37
CA GLN A 263 20.32 15.31 10.53
C GLN A 263 20.88 14.10 11.29
N HIS A 264 21.24 13.05 10.57
CA HIS A 264 21.65 11.80 11.21
C HIS A 264 22.94 11.19 10.64
N ALA A 265 23.99 12.01 10.54
CA ALA A 265 25.33 11.57 10.14
C ALA A 265 25.86 10.38 10.98
N ALA A 266 25.39 10.23 12.22
CA ALA A 266 25.82 9.17 13.13
C ALA A 266 25.45 7.76 12.65
N TYR A 267 24.21 7.53 12.19
CA TYR A 267 23.82 6.19 11.74
C TYR A 267 24.25 5.91 10.28
N VAL A 268 24.46 6.93 9.44
CA VAL A 268 24.90 6.73 8.05
C VAL A 268 26.24 6.01 7.99
N ASN A 269 27.18 6.40 8.84
CA ASN A 269 28.47 5.74 8.95
C ASN A 269 28.33 4.28 9.40
N ASN A 270 27.42 4.02 10.35
CA ASN A 270 27.12 2.65 10.79
C ASN A 270 26.47 1.83 9.68
N TRP A 271 25.55 2.39 8.90
CA TRP A 271 24.96 1.70 7.75
C TRP A 271 25.99 1.36 6.70
N ILE A 272 26.87 2.30 6.35
CA ILE A 272 27.96 2.04 5.40
C ILE A 272 28.83 0.88 5.90
N LYS A 273 29.18 0.86 7.19
CA LYS A 273 29.93 -0.24 7.80
C LYS A 273 29.16 -1.57 7.72
N ILE A 274 27.92 -1.59 8.21
CA ILE A 274 27.04 -2.77 8.20
C ILE A 274 26.89 -3.32 6.78
N LEU A 275 26.70 -2.48 5.77
CA LEU A 275 26.51 -2.90 4.38
C LEU A 275 27.81 -3.37 3.70
N LYS A 276 28.98 -2.93 4.19
CA LYS A 276 30.28 -3.48 3.76
C LYS A 276 30.54 -4.85 4.36
N ASP A 277 30.25 -5.00 5.65
CA ASP A 277 30.51 -6.24 6.41
C ASP A 277 29.46 -7.32 6.11
N GLU A 278 28.19 -6.92 5.99
CA GLU A 278 27.04 -7.78 5.74
C GLU A 278 26.09 -7.20 4.67
N PRO A 279 26.42 -7.28 3.37
CA PRO A 279 25.61 -6.68 2.31
C PRO A 279 24.17 -7.21 2.22
N PHE A 280 23.92 -8.43 2.74
CA PHE A 280 22.58 -9.01 2.81
C PHE A 280 21.68 -8.36 3.86
N GLU A 281 22.21 -7.56 4.79
CA GLU A 281 21.41 -6.84 5.78
C GLU A 281 20.36 -5.95 5.12
N LEU A 282 20.68 -5.35 3.97
CA LEU A 282 19.74 -4.53 3.24
C LEU A 282 18.47 -5.32 2.86
N PHE A 283 18.61 -6.58 2.45
CA PHE A 283 17.46 -7.45 2.11
C PHE A 283 16.58 -7.72 3.33
N ARG A 284 17.20 -7.95 4.49
CA ARG A 284 16.48 -8.16 5.75
C ARG A 284 15.76 -6.87 6.16
N ALA A 285 16.45 -5.74 6.12
CA ALA A 285 15.90 -4.44 6.47
C ALA A 285 14.72 -4.07 5.56
N SER A 286 14.83 -4.24 4.24
CA SER A 286 13.72 -3.97 3.32
C SER A 286 12.56 -4.97 3.44
N ALA A 287 12.82 -6.22 3.84
CA ALA A 287 11.76 -7.18 4.11
C ALA A 287 10.98 -6.79 5.37
N ASP A 288 11.66 -6.37 6.43
CA ASP A 288 11.02 -5.86 7.64
C ASP A 288 10.31 -4.53 7.38
N ALA A 289 10.91 -3.61 6.62
CA ALA A 289 10.28 -2.36 6.20
C ALA A 289 8.99 -2.59 5.40
N GLN A 290 8.96 -3.59 4.53
CA GLN A 290 7.72 -3.97 3.85
C GLN A 290 6.64 -4.45 4.83
N LYS A 291 7.00 -5.21 5.88
CA LYS A 291 6.03 -5.61 6.92
C LYS A 291 5.53 -4.39 7.70
N ILE A 292 6.41 -3.42 7.99
CA ILE A 292 6.01 -2.15 8.62
C ILE A 292 5.00 -1.43 7.74
N PHE A 293 5.33 -1.22 6.46
CA PHE A 293 4.45 -0.60 5.48
C PHE A 293 3.09 -1.31 5.41
N ASP A 294 3.09 -2.63 5.22
CA ASP A 294 1.87 -3.42 5.13
C ASP A 294 1.04 -3.30 6.40
N TYR A 295 1.67 -3.39 7.58
CA TYR A 295 0.98 -3.30 8.88
C TYR A 295 0.29 -1.95 9.05
N VAL A 296 0.98 -0.86 8.72
CA VAL A 296 0.46 0.51 8.89
C VAL A 296 -0.67 0.80 7.89
N VAL A 297 -0.52 0.38 6.63
CA VAL A 297 -1.55 0.57 5.60
C VAL A 297 -2.79 -0.32 5.86
N ASP A 298 -2.58 -1.57 6.29
CA ASP A 298 -3.67 -2.52 6.61
C ASP A 298 -4.51 -2.05 7.81
N ILE A 299 -3.91 -1.36 8.79
CA ILE A 299 -4.67 -0.72 9.87
C ILE A 299 -5.68 0.27 9.31
N GLY A 300 -5.25 1.17 8.41
CA GLY A 300 -6.14 2.15 7.78
C GLY A 300 -7.28 1.48 6.99
N GLN A 301 -6.96 0.49 6.16
CA GLN A 301 -7.95 -0.24 5.36
C GLN A 301 -8.97 -0.98 6.23
N LYS A 302 -8.54 -1.60 7.33
CA LYS A 302 -9.45 -2.28 8.27
C LYS A 302 -10.38 -1.32 8.99
N VAL A 303 -9.94 -0.10 9.29
CA VAL A 303 -10.81 0.94 9.87
C VAL A 303 -11.82 1.42 8.84
N GLU A 304 -11.38 1.75 7.62
CA GLU A 304 -12.26 2.15 6.52
C GLU A 304 -13.35 1.12 6.24
N LEU A 305 -12.98 -0.16 6.07
CA LEU A 305 -13.94 -1.25 5.84
C LEU A 305 -14.90 -1.44 7.02
N LYS A 306 -14.47 -1.19 8.27
CA LYS A 306 -15.36 -1.24 9.44
C LYS A 306 -16.31 -0.05 9.46
N GLU A 307 -15.84 1.15 9.09
CA GLU A 307 -16.67 2.34 8.99
C GLU A 307 -17.69 2.25 7.85
N GLU A 308 -17.30 1.74 6.68
CA GLU A 308 -18.20 1.48 5.55
C GLU A 308 -19.25 0.44 5.93
N LYS A 309 -18.84 -0.72 6.47
CA LYS A 309 -19.79 -1.72 6.98
C LYS A 309 -20.70 -1.15 8.06
N SER A 310 -20.19 -0.30 8.95
CA SER A 310 -21.02 0.35 9.96
C SER A 310 -21.97 1.39 9.36
N LYS A 311 -21.59 2.10 8.30
CA LYS A 311 -22.42 3.09 7.59
C LYS A 311 -23.53 2.40 6.81
N ASP A 312 -23.25 1.25 6.21
CA ASP A 312 -24.24 0.42 5.52
C ASP A 312 -25.16 -0.30 6.51
N GLN A 313 -24.68 -0.68 7.69
CA GLN A 313 -25.51 -1.35 8.71
C GLN A 313 -26.32 -0.40 9.60
N THR A 314 -26.45 0.90 9.25
CA THR A 314 -27.19 1.87 10.07
C THR A 314 -27.95 2.92 9.26
N LEU A 315 -28.97 3.49 9.89
CA LEU A 315 -29.66 4.71 9.45
C LEU A 315 -28.83 5.96 9.80
N LYS A 316 -28.93 7.01 8.99
CA LYS A 316 -28.34 8.34 9.21
C LYS A 316 -29.46 9.39 9.16
N LYS A 317 -29.32 10.46 9.94
CA LYS A 317 -30.26 11.59 9.90
C LYS A 317 -30.28 12.17 8.48
N GLY A 318 -31.47 12.36 7.93
CA GLY A 318 -31.69 12.83 6.57
C GLY A 318 -31.83 11.73 5.53
N ASP A 319 -31.62 10.45 5.87
CA ASP A 319 -31.93 9.36 4.94
C ASP A 319 -33.43 9.37 4.60
N GLU A 320 -33.74 9.23 3.31
CA GLU A 320 -35.09 9.00 2.79
C GLU A 320 -35.10 7.63 2.13
N ILE A 321 -35.88 6.70 2.68
CA ILE A 321 -35.80 5.28 2.36
C ILE A 321 -37.19 4.80 1.94
N ALA A 322 -37.33 4.43 0.67
CA ALA A 322 -38.52 3.72 0.22
C ALA A 322 -38.57 2.34 0.89
N TYR A 323 -39.71 1.96 1.44
CA TYR A 323 -39.98 0.63 1.98
C TYR A 323 -41.49 0.38 2.08
N ASN A 324 -41.96 -0.73 1.52
CA ASN A 324 -43.36 -1.19 1.65
C ASN A 324 -44.40 -0.12 1.24
N ASN A 325 -44.26 0.41 0.02
CA ASN A 325 -45.10 1.48 -0.56
C ASN A 325 -45.16 2.78 0.26
N ASN A 326 -44.15 3.02 1.11
CA ASN A 326 -43.99 4.23 1.89
C ASN A 326 -42.56 4.76 1.77
N VAL A 327 -42.34 6.02 2.13
CA VAL A 327 -41.01 6.64 2.23
C VAL A 327 -40.80 7.06 3.67
N TYR A 328 -39.76 6.50 4.30
CA TYR A 328 -39.38 6.81 5.66
C TYR A 328 -38.22 7.79 5.67
N LYS A 329 -38.41 8.95 6.32
CA LYS A 329 -37.40 9.97 6.55
C LYS A 329 -36.82 9.87 7.95
N VAL A 330 -35.51 9.76 8.08
CA VAL A 330 -34.84 9.69 9.39
C VAL A 330 -34.63 11.10 9.94
N LEU A 331 -35.39 11.48 10.97
CA LEU A 331 -35.39 12.85 11.52
C LEU A 331 -34.26 13.12 12.51
N ASP A 332 -34.02 12.20 13.43
CA ASP A 332 -32.97 12.31 14.43
C ASP A 332 -32.48 10.97 14.96
N LYS A 333 -31.35 11.01 15.67
CA LYS A 333 -30.76 9.87 16.39
C LYS A 333 -30.46 10.31 17.82
N LYS A 334 -30.98 9.58 18.80
CA LYS A 334 -30.66 9.74 20.23
C LYS A 334 -30.16 8.41 20.77
N GLY A 335 -28.86 8.33 21.04
CA GLY A 335 -28.21 7.07 21.42
C GLY A 335 -28.33 6.02 20.31
N LYS A 336 -28.97 4.88 20.62
CA LYS A 336 -29.26 3.79 19.67
C LYS A 336 -30.67 3.85 19.05
N THR A 337 -31.45 4.88 19.36
CA THR A 337 -32.82 5.04 18.86
C THR A 337 -32.87 6.13 17.80
N PHE A 338 -33.58 5.87 16.71
CA PHE A 338 -33.81 6.76 15.57
C PHE A 338 -35.28 7.13 15.52
N THR A 339 -35.59 8.38 15.22
CA THR A 339 -36.97 8.79 14.89
C THR A 339 -37.11 8.80 13.38
N VAL A 340 -38.02 8.00 12.85
CA VAL A 340 -38.38 7.97 11.43
C VAL A 340 -39.79 8.52 11.24
N GLU A 341 -40.01 9.23 10.16
CA GLU A 341 -41.29 9.82 9.76
C GLU A 341 -41.74 9.21 8.44
N ASP A 342 -42.98 8.74 8.36
CA ASP A 342 -43.58 8.24 7.12
C ASP A 342 -44.21 9.37 6.28
N MET A 343 -44.68 9.06 5.07
CA MET A 343 -45.31 10.07 4.19
C MET A 343 -46.62 10.66 4.73
N GLU A 344 -47.27 10.01 5.69
CA GLU A 344 -48.48 10.51 6.35
C GLU A 344 -48.15 11.41 7.56
N GLY A 345 -46.87 11.61 7.86
CA GLY A 345 -46.38 12.41 8.99
C GLY A 345 -46.35 11.65 10.32
N GLY A 346 -46.57 10.33 10.29
CA GLY A 346 -46.48 9.44 11.44
C GLY A 346 -45.03 9.28 11.88
N LYS A 347 -44.75 9.56 13.17
CA LYS A 347 -43.39 9.46 13.74
C LYS A 347 -43.24 8.20 14.56
N THR A 348 -42.30 7.35 14.17
CA THR A 348 -41.99 6.09 14.84
C THR A 348 -40.55 6.09 15.35
N LYS A 349 -40.33 5.59 16.56
CA LYS A 349 -38.99 5.38 17.10
C LYS A 349 -38.55 3.95 16.81
N VAL A 350 -37.38 3.80 16.20
CA VAL A 350 -36.81 2.51 15.82
C VAL A 350 -35.38 2.37 16.35
N SER A 351 -34.98 1.15 16.69
CA SER A 351 -33.67 0.79 17.23
C SER A 351 -33.12 -0.45 16.51
N PRO A 352 -31.82 -0.77 16.62
CA PRO A 352 -31.22 -1.94 15.98
C PRO A 352 -31.89 -3.29 16.25
N ASN A 353 -32.67 -3.40 17.32
CA ASN A 353 -33.39 -4.62 17.67
C ASN A 353 -34.76 -4.71 16.99
N ASP A 354 -35.29 -3.60 16.48
CA ASP A 354 -36.62 -3.54 15.86
C ASP A 354 -36.60 -4.08 14.43
N GLY A 355 -37.65 -4.81 14.04
CA GLY A 355 -37.80 -5.35 12.69
C GLY A 355 -37.80 -4.25 11.63
N LEU A 356 -38.52 -3.15 11.88
CA LEU A 356 -38.59 -2.00 10.97
C LEU A 356 -37.21 -1.37 10.72
N PHE A 357 -36.37 -1.25 11.75
CA PHE A 357 -35.00 -0.74 11.57
C PHE A 357 -34.21 -1.62 10.60
N LYS A 358 -34.24 -2.96 10.81
CA LYS A 358 -33.52 -3.90 9.95
C LYS A 358 -34.01 -3.85 8.51
N SER A 359 -35.33 -3.75 8.32
CA SER A 359 -35.93 -3.62 7.00
C SER A 359 -35.53 -2.32 6.31
N LEU A 360 -35.52 -1.18 7.01
CA LEU A 360 -35.11 0.11 6.44
C LEU A 360 -33.62 0.13 6.10
N VAL A 361 -32.77 -0.48 6.93
CA VAL A 361 -31.34 -0.63 6.62
C VAL A 361 -31.16 -1.52 5.38
N ASN A 362 -31.90 -2.63 5.28
CA ASN A 362 -31.84 -3.48 4.09
C ASN A 362 -32.34 -2.76 2.82
N ALA A 363 -33.46 -2.03 2.93
CA ALA A 363 -34.05 -1.22 1.87
C ALA A 363 -33.08 -0.17 1.31
N LYS A 364 -32.41 0.53 2.23
CA LYS A 364 -31.39 1.53 1.92
C LYS A 364 -30.21 0.95 1.15
N ASN A 365 -29.79 -0.27 1.49
CA ASN A 365 -28.64 -0.92 0.86
C ASN A 365 -29.00 -1.67 -0.43
N ASN A 366 -30.26 -2.07 -0.59
CA ASN A 366 -30.77 -2.84 -1.73
C ASN A 366 -32.01 -2.18 -2.37
N PRO A 367 -31.89 -0.96 -2.93
CA PRO A 367 -33.04 -0.22 -3.46
C PRO A 367 -33.71 -0.89 -4.68
N ALA A 368 -32.99 -1.75 -5.40
CA ALA A 368 -33.50 -2.43 -6.61
C ALA A 368 -34.48 -3.59 -6.32
N GLU A 369 -34.35 -4.30 -5.19
CA GLU A 369 -35.26 -5.39 -4.82
C GLU A 369 -36.68 -4.90 -4.51
N GLN A 370 -36.82 -3.62 -4.15
CA GLN A 370 -38.13 -3.05 -3.81
C GLN A 370 -38.92 -2.57 -5.01
N GLN A 371 -38.25 -2.21 -6.10
CA GLN A 371 -38.94 -1.86 -7.34
C GLN A 371 -39.61 -3.09 -8.00
N LEU A 372 -39.08 -4.29 -7.75
CA LEU A 372 -39.67 -5.55 -8.25
C LEU A 372 -40.96 -5.92 -7.50
N ILE A 373 -41.04 -5.65 -6.18
CA ILE A 373 -42.23 -5.94 -5.36
C ILE A 373 -43.41 -5.03 -5.76
N VAL A 374 -43.14 -3.76 -6.10
CA VAL A 374 -44.18 -2.82 -6.56
C VAL A 374 -44.75 -3.23 -7.92
N GLN A 375 -43.93 -3.81 -8.81
CA GLN A 375 -44.39 -4.24 -10.13
C GLN A 375 -45.16 -5.57 -10.11
N GLU A 376 -44.87 -6.49 -9.19
CA GLU A 376 -45.64 -7.75 -9.09
C GLU A 376 -47.05 -7.55 -8.49
N GLU A 377 -47.24 -6.59 -7.58
CA GLU A 377 -48.58 -6.31 -7.02
C GLU A 377 -49.52 -5.62 -8.04
N GLU A 378 -49.01 -4.73 -8.90
CA GLU A 378 -49.82 -4.07 -9.95
C GLU A 378 -50.31 -5.04 -11.03
N VAL A 379 -49.59 -6.12 -11.32
CA VAL A 379 -50.01 -7.12 -12.32
C VAL A 379 -51.12 -8.03 -11.77
N SER A 380 -51.19 -8.23 -10.45
CA SER A 380 -52.19 -9.13 -9.82
C SER A 380 -53.63 -8.58 -9.83
N HIS A 381 -53.83 -7.27 -10.03
CA HIS A 381 -55.15 -6.64 -9.99
C HIS A 381 -55.79 -6.39 -11.38
N SER A 382 -55.17 -6.84 -12.48
CA SER A 382 -55.70 -6.64 -13.84
C SER A 382 -56.27 -7.88 -14.55
N ILE A 383 -56.30 -9.05 -13.88
CA ILE A 383 -56.89 -10.28 -14.44
C ILE A 383 -58.04 -10.75 -13.55
N GLY A 384 -59.22 -10.14 -13.73
CA GLY A 384 -60.39 -10.51 -12.93
C GLY A 384 -61.64 -9.67 -13.13
N ARG A 385 -62.10 -9.47 -14.37
CA ARG A 385 -63.53 -9.46 -14.74
C ARG A 385 -63.75 -9.42 -16.23
#